data_AF-C9MRS2-F1
#
_entry.id   AF-C9MRS2-F1
#
_cell.length_a   1.000
_cell.length_b   1.000
_cell.length_c   1.000
_cell.angle_alpha   90.00
_cell.angle_beta   90.00
_cell.angle_gamma   90.00
#
_symmetry.space_group_name_H-M   'P 1'
#
loop_
_entity.id
_entity.type
_entity.pdbx_description
1 polymer ?
#
loop_
_entity_poly.entity_id
_entity_poly.type
_entity_poly.pdbx_seq_one_letter_code
_entity_poly.pdbx_strand_id
1 'polypeptide(L)'
;MKHIITLAILITFPFQIGKGNKSVLQTYDIKSSIVIRIQEKVCFVVQLLNGFTEKGIYSETLSIKKNKQEITRINLPSSEEIKNINVNIRKYRTGFILEAFYGGGNNLYNRRFYFKCAKSSLYLYKIVGKHIAPNSNKRIVEIKNIQPRIDIKDFKILYYLENT
;
A
#
# COMPACT_ATOMS: atom_id res chain seq x y z
N MET A 1 -30.93 62.71 -40.15
CA MET A 1 -31.51 62.07 -38.94
C MET A 1 -30.91 60.68 -38.81
N LYS A 2 -30.61 60.30 -37.56
CA LYS A 2 -29.71 59.24 -37.08
C LYS A 2 -29.72 57.92 -37.88
N HIS A 3 -28.55 57.51 -38.38
CA HIS A 3 -28.27 56.12 -38.75
C HIS A 3 -27.84 55.38 -37.49
N ILE A 4 -28.64 54.41 -37.04
CA ILE A 4 -28.28 53.49 -35.96
C ILE A 4 -27.66 52.26 -36.64
N ILE A 5 -26.35 52.09 -36.50
CA ILE A 5 -25.65 50.86 -36.89
C ILE A 5 -25.71 49.92 -35.69
N THR A 6 -26.58 48.93 -35.75
CA THR A 6 -26.66 47.88 -34.72
C THR A 6 -25.67 46.77 -35.08
N LEU A 7 -24.52 46.75 -34.41
CA LEU A 7 -23.52 45.69 -34.53
C LEU A 7 -23.94 44.51 -33.63
N ALA A 8 -24.54 43.47 -34.22
CA ALA A 8 -24.83 42.23 -33.51
C ALA A 8 -23.59 41.32 -33.49
N ILE A 9 -22.88 41.29 -32.36
CA ILE A 9 -21.75 40.36 -32.17
C ILE A 9 -22.32 39.01 -31.73
N LEU A 10 -22.41 38.07 -32.66
CA LEU A 10 -22.80 36.69 -32.41
C LEU A 10 -21.57 35.93 -31.87
N ILE A 11 -21.47 35.77 -30.55
CA ILE A 11 -20.41 34.95 -29.95
C ILE A 11 -20.85 33.48 -30.02
N THR A 12 -20.35 32.74 -31.01
CA THR A 12 -20.48 31.29 -31.05
C THR A 12 -19.32 30.66 -30.28
N PHE A 13 -19.61 30.11 -29.09
CA PHE A 13 -18.66 29.23 -28.42
C PHE A 13 -18.63 27.90 -29.17
N PRO A 14 -17.46 27.38 -29.62
CA PRO A 14 -17.38 26.01 -30.07
C PRO A 14 -17.53 25.12 -28.83
N PHE A 15 -18.74 24.64 -28.60
CA PHE A 15 -19.02 23.55 -27.67
C PHE A 15 -18.39 22.29 -28.26
N GLN A 16 -17.08 22.11 -28.07
CA GLN A 16 -16.44 20.82 -28.28
C GLN A 16 -16.87 19.94 -27.11
N ILE A 17 -17.93 19.17 -27.31
CA ILE A 17 -18.19 17.96 -26.53
C ILE A 17 -17.08 16.97 -26.93
N GLY A 18 -15.89 17.18 -26.38
CA GLY A 18 -14.86 16.17 -26.37
C GLY A 18 -15.43 14.99 -25.60
N LYS A 19 -15.59 13.86 -26.29
CA LYS A 19 -15.86 12.55 -25.70
C LYS A 19 -14.77 12.31 -24.65
N GLY A 20 -15.05 12.67 -23.41
CA GLY A 20 -14.14 12.47 -22.31
C GLY A 20 -14.02 10.99 -22.06
N ASN A 21 -13.01 10.36 -22.64
CA ASN A 21 -12.44 9.16 -22.05
C ASN A 21 -11.81 9.61 -20.72
N LYS A 22 -12.64 9.85 -19.70
CA LYS A 22 -12.20 9.88 -18.32
C LYS A 22 -11.85 8.44 -17.97
N SER A 23 -10.67 7.97 -18.38
CA SER A 23 -9.97 7.00 -17.55
C SER A 23 -9.80 7.73 -16.22
N VAL A 24 -10.63 7.40 -15.24
CA VAL A 24 -10.49 7.93 -13.89
C VAL A 24 -9.10 7.51 -13.45
N LEU A 25 -8.18 8.48 -13.43
CA LEU A 25 -6.82 8.27 -12.96
C LEU A 25 -6.95 7.73 -11.53
N GLN A 26 -6.43 6.53 -11.27
CA GLN A 26 -6.43 5.97 -9.92
C GLN A 26 -5.64 6.91 -9.00
N THR A 27 -6.35 7.75 -8.24
CA THR A 27 -5.75 8.64 -7.26
C THR A 27 -5.48 7.80 -6.02
N TYR A 28 -4.23 7.37 -5.88
CA TYR A 28 -3.72 6.80 -4.65
C TYR A 28 -3.19 7.92 -3.75
N ASP A 29 -3.72 8.01 -2.55
CA ASP A 29 -3.17 8.86 -1.50
C ASP A 29 -2.07 8.12 -0.75
N ILE A 30 -1.08 8.87 -0.27
CA ILE A 30 0.04 8.31 0.51
C ILE A 30 -0.39 8.29 1.97
N LYS A 31 -0.83 7.14 2.47
CA LYS A 31 -1.15 6.91 3.90
C LYS A 31 0.09 7.04 4.78
N SER A 32 1.21 6.46 4.36
CA SER A 32 2.49 6.61 5.06
C SER A 32 3.68 6.33 4.15
N SER A 33 4.86 6.83 4.52
CA SER A 33 6.08 6.68 3.74
C SER A 33 7.29 6.54 4.64
N ILE A 34 8.24 5.68 4.26
CA ILE A 34 9.53 5.52 4.90
C ILE A 34 10.64 5.58 3.88
N VAL A 35 11.77 6.19 4.28
CA VAL A 35 12.98 6.27 3.47
C VAL A 35 14.09 5.45 4.14
N ILE A 36 14.60 4.47 3.40
CA ILE A 36 15.69 3.58 3.80
C ILE A 36 16.92 3.99 2.97
N ARG A 37 17.99 4.41 3.65
CA ARG A 37 19.27 4.78 3.02
C ARG A 37 20.35 3.80 3.44
N ILE A 38 21.17 3.36 2.49
CA ILE A 38 22.21 2.36 2.72
C ILE A 38 23.48 2.81 1.98
N GLN A 39 24.59 2.82 2.72
CA GLN A 39 25.92 3.15 2.19
C GLN A 39 25.89 4.44 1.35
N GLU A 40 25.14 5.44 1.83
CA GLU A 40 24.93 6.77 1.24
C GLU A 40 24.30 6.83 -0.17
N LYS A 41 24.20 5.72 -0.89
CA LYS A 41 23.79 5.68 -2.31
C LYS A 41 22.52 4.89 -2.60
N VAL A 42 22.28 3.78 -1.89
CA VAL A 42 21.09 2.96 -2.16
C VAL A 42 19.92 3.49 -1.33
N CYS A 43 18.93 4.03 -2.02
CA CYS A 43 17.74 4.61 -1.43
C CYS A 43 16.49 3.79 -1.82
N PHE A 44 15.81 3.24 -0.82
CA PHE A 44 14.45 2.72 -0.99
C PHE A 44 13.45 3.69 -0.37
N VAL A 45 12.35 3.92 -1.08
CA VAL A 45 11.16 4.56 -0.54
C VAL A 45 10.07 3.49 -0.50
N VAL A 46 9.54 3.22 0.68
CA VAL A 46 8.42 2.29 0.86
C VAL A 46 7.23 3.12 1.27
N GLN A 47 6.14 3.02 0.51
CA GLN A 47 4.93 3.81 0.70
C GLN A 47 3.74 2.88 0.89
N LEU A 48 2.97 3.13 1.93
CA LEU A 48 1.63 2.58 2.05
C LEU A 48 0.69 3.57 1.39
N LEU A 49 0.01 3.10 0.35
CA LEU A 49 -0.92 3.87 -0.44
C LEU A 49 -2.33 3.37 -0.16
N ASN A 50 -3.31 4.26 -0.17
CA ASN A 50 -4.72 3.92 -0.15
C ASN A 50 -5.44 4.59 -1.31
N GLY A 51 -6.48 3.94 -1.83
CA GLY A 51 -7.24 4.48 -2.95
C GLY A 51 -8.36 3.55 -3.34
N PHE A 52 -9.14 3.97 -4.32
CA PHE A 52 -10.25 3.19 -4.84
C PHE A 52 -9.88 2.57 -6.19
N THR A 53 -10.24 1.31 -6.37
CA THR A 53 -10.19 0.66 -7.68
C THR A 53 -11.21 1.30 -8.63
N GLU A 54 -11.14 1.00 -9.92
CA GLU A 54 -12.13 1.46 -10.92
C GLU A 54 -13.57 1.05 -10.57
N LYS A 55 -13.73 -0.03 -9.81
CA LYS A 55 -15.03 -0.52 -9.32
C LYS A 55 -15.49 0.16 -8.03
N GLY A 56 -14.76 1.17 -7.54
CA GLY A 56 -15.08 1.87 -6.28
C GLY A 56 -14.71 1.10 -5.01
N ILE A 57 -13.95 0.01 -5.13
CA ILE A 57 -13.54 -0.80 -3.97
C ILE A 57 -12.29 -0.17 -3.33
N TYR A 58 -12.34 0.09 -2.03
CA TYR A 58 -11.18 0.57 -1.27
C TYR A 58 -10.05 -0.47 -1.28
N SER A 59 -8.84 -0.03 -1.56
CA SER A 59 -7.65 -0.87 -1.63
C SER A 59 -6.47 -0.18 -0.96
N GLU A 60 -5.68 -0.94 -0.21
CA GLU A 60 -4.36 -0.51 0.23
C GLU A 60 -3.29 -1.23 -0.58
N THR A 61 -2.23 -0.52 -0.96
CA THR A 61 -1.10 -1.11 -1.66
C THR A 61 0.21 -0.67 -1.02
N LEU A 62 1.19 -1.57 -1.02
CA LEU A 62 2.55 -1.29 -0.61
C LEU A 62 3.39 -1.04 -1.88
N SER A 63 3.76 0.22 -2.14
CA SER A 63 4.65 0.60 -3.23
C SER A 63 6.09 0.66 -2.73
N ILE A 64 7.01 0.00 -3.45
CA ILE A 64 8.44 0.04 -3.17
C ILE A 64 9.15 0.66 -4.35
N LYS A 65 9.85 1.76 -4.09
CA LYS A 65 10.67 2.46 -5.08
C LYS A 65 12.14 2.34 -4.70
N LYS A 66 13.00 2.15 -5.69
CA LYS A 66 14.45 2.20 -5.57
C LYS A 66 14.96 3.30 -6.49
N ASN A 67 15.73 4.25 -5.96
CA ASN A 67 16.28 5.37 -6.73
C ASN A 67 15.20 6.09 -7.57
N LYS A 68 14.03 6.37 -6.96
CA LYS A 68 12.84 7.01 -7.57
C LYS A 68 12.05 6.16 -8.57
N GLN A 69 12.52 4.97 -8.95
CA GLN A 69 11.78 4.05 -9.83
C GLN A 69 11.01 3.02 -9.01
N GLU A 70 9.72 2.79 -9.31
CA GLU A 70 8.94 1.72 -8.68
C GLU A 70 9.50 0.36 -9.10
N ILE A 71 9.85 -0.49 -8.12
CA ILE A 71 10.39 -1.84 -8.36
C ILE A 71 9.34 -2.93 -8.14
N THR A 72 8.35 -2.66 -7.30
CA THR A 72 7.18 -3.52 -7.11
C THR A 72 6.07 -2.75 -6.38
N ARG A 73 4.84 -3.18 -6.62
CA ARG A 73 3.63 -2.74 -5.93
C ARG A 73 2.88 -3.99 -5.49
N ILE A 74 2.60 -4.10 -4.20
CA ILE A 74 1.98 -5.27 -3.60
C ILE A 74 0.58 -4.87 -3.15
N ASN A 75 -0.44 -5.54 -3.67
CA ASN A 75 -1.80 -5.38 -3.17
C ASN A 75 -1.89 -5.98 -1.77
N LEU A 76 -2.37 -5.19 -0.83
CA LEU A 76 -2.67 -5.66 0.51
C LEU A 76 -4.09 -6.22 0.54
N PRO A 77 -4.34 -7.23 1.40
CA PRO A 77 -5.64 -7.86 1.49
C PRO A 77 -6.71 -6.85 1.86
N SER A 78 -7.89 -7.02 1.28
CA SER A 78 -9.08 -6.27 1.66
C SER A 78 -9.70 -6.82 2.94
N SER A 79 -10.68 -6.10 3.49
CA SER A 79 -11.50 -6.59 4.60
C SER A 79 -12.38 -7.79 4.22
N GLU A 80 -12.62 -8.03 2.92
CA GLU A 80 -13.33 -9.21 2.43
C GLU A 80 -12.44 -10.46 2.46
N GLU A 81 -11.15 -10.29 2.20
CA GLU A 81 -10.16 -11.38 2.26
C GLU A 81 -9.73 -11.66 3.71
N ILE A 82 -9.50 -10.61 4.50
CA ILE A 82 -9.06 -10.71 5.89
C ILE A 82 -9.86 -9.74 6.75
N LYS A 83 -10.69 -10.29 7.64
CA LYS A 83 -11.58 -9.50 8.50
C LYS A 83 -10.81 -8.48 9.35
N ASN A 84 -11.28 -7.23 9.32
CA ASN A 84 -10.75 -6.07 10.06
C ASN A 84 -9.22 -5.87 9.90
N ILE A 85 -8.69 -6.14 8.71
CA ILE A 85 -7.27 -5.91 8.45
C ILE A 85 -6.91 -4.43 8.51
N ASN A 86 -5.85 -4.11 9.23
CA ASN A 86 -5.20 -2.80 9.24
C ASN A 86 -3.70 -3.00 9.10
N VAL A 87 -3.12 -2.34 8.10
CA VAL A 87 -1.70 -2.43 7.79
C VAL A 87 -1.00 -1.10 8.07
N ASN A 88 0.18 -1.19 8.67
CA ASN A 88 1.08 -0.07 8.95
C ASN A 88 2.52 -0.41 8.54
N ILE A 89 3.32 0.62 8.29
CA ILE A 89 4.75 0.47 8.02
C ILE A 89 5.57 1.28 9.02
N ARG A 90 6.74 0.75 9.39
CA ARG A 90 7.71 1.47 10.21
C ARG A 90 9.14 1.17 9.78
N LYS A 91 10.00 2.18 9.86
CA LYS A 91 11.43 2.02 9.61
C LYS A 91 12.07 1.12 10.66
N TYR A 92 12.98 0.24 10.24
CA TYR A 92 13.71 -0.65 11.15
C TYR A 92 15.11 -0.95 10.62
N ARG A 93 16.14 -0.42 11.29
CA ARG A 93 17.55 -0.55 10.88
C ARG A 93 17.72 -0.18 9.40
N THR A 94 18.38 -1.03 8.61
CA THR A 94 18.58 -0.91 7.15
C THR A 94 17.42 -1.46 6.32
N GLY A 95 16.22 -1.51 6.91
CA GLY A 95 15.02 -2.06 6.30
C GLY A 95 13.76 -1.49 6.93
N PHE A 96 12.70 -2.29 6.95
CA PHE A 96 11.42 -1.88 7.50
C PHE A 96 10.63 -3.07 8.06
N ILE A 97 9.56 -2.73 8.76
CA ILE A 97 8.58 -3.69 9.24
C ILE A 97 7.22 -3.31 8.65
N LEU A 98 6.57 -4.29 8.02
CA LEU A 98 5.14 -4.24 7.69
C LEU A 98 4.38 -4.88 8.86
N GLU A 99 3.47 -4.16 9.47
CA GLU A 99 2.64 -4.64 10.57
C GLU A 99 1.21 -4.83 10.08
N ALA A 100 0.68 -6.04 10.19
CA ALA A 100 -0.71 -6.35 9.92
C ALA A 100 -1.40 -6.68 11.25
N PHE A 101 -2.51 -5.99 11.52
CA PHE A 101 -3.44 -6.28 12.60
C PHE A 101 -4.73 -6.77 11.96
N TYR A 102 -5.32 -7.86 12.46
CA TYR A 102 -6.51 -8.44 11.86
C TYR A 102 -7.25 -9.35 12.84
N GLY A 103 -8.45 -9.79 12.45
CA GLY A 103 -9.34 -10.63 13.27
C GLY A 103 -10.47 -9.83 13.91
N GLY A 104 -11.28 -10.48 14.74
CA GLY A 104 -12.45 -9.85 15.34
C GLY A 104 -12.97 -10.60 16.56
N GLY A 105 -13.80 -9.93 17.36
CA GLY A 105 -14.24 -10.46 18.66
C GLY A 105 -13.05 -10.69 19.59
N ASN A 106 -12.92 -11.91 20.11
CA ASN A 106 -11.86 -12.29 21.06
C ASN A 106 -10.51 -12.66 20.38
N ASN A 107 -10.47 -12.72 19.05
CA ASN A 107 -9.30 -13.18 18.30
C ASN A 107 -8.64 -12.01 17.56
N LEU A 108 -7.75 -11.30 18.26
CA LEU A 108 -6.93 -10.24 17.68
C LEU A 108 -5.54 -10.78 17.35
N TYR A 109 -5.22 -10.74 16.06
CA TYR A 109 -3.94 -11.18 15.52
C TYR A 109 -3.07 -9.98 15.15
N ASN A 110 -1.77 -10.14 15.38
CA ASN A 110 -0.75 -9.23 14.87
C ASN A 110 0.35 -10.05 14.19
N ARG A 111 0.66 -9.71 12.93
CA ARG A 111 1.80 -10.27 12.20
C ARG A 111 2.74 -9.14 11.79
N ARG A 112 4.01 -9.26 12.16
CA ARG A 112 5.09 -8.32 11.82
C ARG A 112 6.05 -8.97 10.84
N PHE A 113 6.15 -8.42 9.64
CA PHE A 113 7.05 -8.86 8.58
C PHE A 113 8.30 -8.00 8.57
N TYR A 114 9.45 -8.57 8.89
CA TYR A 114 10.72 -7.86 8.95
C TYR A 114 11.45 -8.00 7.62
N PHE A 115 11.60 -6.87 6.93
CA PHE A 115 12.39 -6.75 5.72
C PHE A 115 13.74 -6.12 6.05
N LYS A 116 14.80 -6.63 5.45
CA LYS A 116 16.13 -6.01 5.50
C LYS A 116 16.68 -5.86 4.10
N CYS A 117 17.46 -4.82 3.87
CA CYS A 117 18.20 -4.76 2.63
C CYS A 117 19.41 -5.70 2.67
N ALA A 118 19.60 -6.43 1.58
CA ALA A 118 20.80 -7.20 1.27
C ALA A 118 20.97 -7.21 -0.24
N LYS A 119 22.19 -7.33 -0.76
CA LYS A 119 22.45 -7.47 -2.22
C LYS A 119 21.64 -6.49 -3.11
N SER A 120 21.48 -5.25 -2.66
CA SER A 120 20.73 -4.20 -3.39
C SER A 120 19.22 -4.45 -3.58
N SER A 121 18.59 -5.32 -2.79
CA SER A 121 17.13 -5.53 -2.73
C SER A 121 16.64 -5.63 -1.28
N LEU A 122 15.32 -5.65 -1.07
CA LEU A 122 14.68 -5.84 0.24
C LEU A 122 14.22 -7.29 0.37
N TYR A 123 14.57 -7.94 1.48
CA TYR A 123 14.26 -9.34 1.72
C TYR A 123 13.53 -9.55 3.04
N LEU A 124 12.43 -10.29 2.99
CA LEU A 124 11.78 -10.84 4.17
C LEU A 124 12.70 -11.88 4.80
N TYR A 125 13.04 -11.70 6.08
CA TYR A 125 13.92 -12.63 6.80
C TYR A 125 13.33 -13.12 8.12
N LYS A 126 12.28 -12.48 8.64
CA LYS A 126 11.65 -12.85 9.89
C LYS A 126 10.18 -12.42 9.91
N ILE A 127 9.32 -13.28 10.43
CA ILE A 127 7.93 -12.99 10.75
C ILE A 127 7.75 -13.18 12.25
N VAL A 128 7.11 -12.22 12.91
CA VAL A 128 6.72 -12.35 14.32
C VAL A 128 5.21 -12.26 14.42
N GLY A 129 4.57 -13.34 14.87
CA GLY A 129 3.14 -13.37 15.17
C GLY A 129 2.87 -13.15 16.64
N LYS A 130 1.76 -12.49 16.94
CA LYS A 130 1.20 -12.42 18.28
C LYS A 130 -0.31 -12.61 18.20
N HIS A 131 -0.85 -13.42 19.09
CA HIS A 131 -2.29 -13.57 19.27
C HIS A 131 -2.61 -13.88 20.73
N ILE A 132 -3.86 -13.72 21.12
CA ILE A 132 -4.37 -14.14 22.44
C ILE A 132 -4.89 -15.56 22.28
N ALA A 133 -4.49 -16.47 23.17
CA ALA A 133 -4.95 -17.85 23.09
C ALA A 133 -6.47 -17.90 23.41
N PRO A 134 -7.26 -18.68 22.66
CA PRO A 134 -8.70 -18.76 22.87
C PRO A 134 -9.05 -19.03 24.34
N ASN A 135 -10.07 -18.34 24.86
CA ASN A 135 -10.58 -18.50 26.22
C ASN A 135 -9.54 -18.27 27.33
N SER A 136 -8.48 -17.50 27.05
CA SER A 136 -7.48 -17.11 28.05
C SER A 136 -6.97 -15.69 27.79
N ASN A 137 -6.33 -15.08 28.79
CA ASN A 137 -5.58 -13.83 28.62
C ASN A 137 -4.11 -14.07 28.22
N LYS A 138 -3.74 -15.31 27.87
CA LYS A 138 -2.36 -15.67 27.56
C LYS A 138 -2.01 -15.18 26.16
N ARG A 139 -0.98 -14.35 26.06
CA ARG A 139 -0.41 -13.90 24.78
C ARG A 139 0.55 -14.95 24.26
N ILE A 140 0.29 -15.46 23.06
CA ILE A 140 1.18 -16.33 22.31
C ILE A 140 2.04 -15.45 21.39
N VAL A 141 3.34 -15.78 21.31
CA VAL A 141 4.28 -15.13 20.41
C VAL A 141 4.99 -16.20 19.59
N GLU A 142 4.91 -16.07 18.28
CA GLU A 142 5.55 -16.99 17.33
C GLU A 142 6.61 -16.24 16.54
N ILE A 143 7.77 -16.85 16.37
CA ILE A 143 8.86 -16.29 15.57
C ILE A 143 9.23 -17.29 14.48
N LYS A 144 9.08 -16.87 13.23
CA LYS A 144 9.48 -17.64 12.05
C LYS A 144 10.65 -16.94 11.37
N ASN A 145 11.82 -17.56 11.36
CA ASN A 145 12.94 -17.12 10.54
C ASN A 145 12.77 -17.69 9.13
N ILE A 146 12.89 -16.83 8.10
CA ILE A 146 12.56 -17.19 6.72
C ILE A 146 13.85 -17.50 5.96
N GLN A 147 14.00 -18.76 5.54
CA GLN A 147 15.16 -19.24 4.80
C GLN A 147 14.73 -20.27 3.72
N PRO A 148 15.10 -20.08 2.44
CA PRO A 148 15.80 -18.91 1.90
C PRO A 148 14.99 -17.63 2.08
N ARG A 149 15.69 -16.50 2.13
CA ARG A 149 15.03 -15.18 2.28
C ARG A 149 14.23 -14.88 1.02
N ILE A 150 13.06 -14.26 1.19
CA ILE A 150 12.14 -13.96 0.09
C ILE A 150 12.34 -12.52 -0.35
N ASP A 151 12.56 -12.30 -1.65
CA ASP A 151 12.65 -10.94 -2.20
C ASP A 151 11.28 -10.24 -2.06
N ILE A 152 11.28 -8.93 -1.82
CA ILE A 152 10.05 -8.14 -1.71
C ILE A 152 9.17 -8.28 -2.96
N LYS A 153 9.74 -8.53 -4.14
CA LYS A 153 8.98 -8.76 -5.38
C LYS A 153 8.14 -10.04 -5.34
N ASP A 154 8.60 -11.05 -4.59
CA ASP A 154 7.96 -12.36 -4.47
C ASP A 154 7.07 -12.45 -3.21
N PHE A 155 7.01 -11.39 -2.41
CA PHE A 155 6.27 -11.38 -1.17
C PHE A 155 4.75 -11.34 -1.41
N LYS A 156 4.05 -12.37 -0.93
CA LYS A 156 2.58 -12.45 -0.90
C LYS A 156 2.10 -12.52 0.54
N ILE A 157 1.55 -11.42 1.05
CA ILE A 157 1.17 -11.30 2.47
C ILE A 157 0.12 -12.33 2.90
N LEU A 158 -0.86 -12.63 2.03
CA LEU A 158 -1.94 -13.59 2.31
C LEU A 158 -1.45 -14.97 2.72
N TYR A 159 -0.29 -15.43 2.23
CA TYR A 159 0.26 -16.75 2.59
C TYR A 159 0.72 -16.84 4.06
N TYR A 160 0.74 -15.73 4.77
CA TYR A 160 1.24 -15.62 6.15
C TYR A 160 0.22 -15.03 7.12
N LEU A 161 -0.98 -14.72 6.64
CA LEU A 161 -2.10 -14.37 7.48
C LEU A 161 -2.95 -15.62 7.67
N GLU A 162 -3.39 -15.87 8.89
CA GLU A 162 -4.32 -16.96 9.15
C GLU A 162 -5.70 -16.51 8.66
N ASN A 163 -6.28 -17.27 7.73
CA ASN A 163 -7.70 -17.19 7.43
C ASN A 163 -8.42 -17.91 8.56
N THR A 164 -8.74 -17.22 9.64
CA THR A 164 -9.71 -17.71 10.64
C THR A 164 -11.12 -17.59 10.10
#